data_AF-D5PJR3-F1
#
_entry.id   AF-D5PJR3-F1
#
_cell.length_a   1.000
_cell.length_b   1.000
_cell.length_c   1.000
_cell.angle_alpha   90.00
_cell.angle_beta   90.00
_cell.angle_gamma   90.00
#
_symmetry.space_group_name_H-M   'P 1'
#
loop_
_entity.id
_entity.type
_entity.pdbx_description
1 polymer ?
#
loop_
_entity_poly.entity_id
_entity_poly.type
_entity_poly.pdbx_seq_one_letter_code
_entity_poly.pdbx_strand_id
1 'polypeptide(L)'
;MKELTLVTGAPANGGSCVAHHEGRVVFVRYALPGERVRVRVTADRGSYWHAEVVEVLDPAPDRIASLCPIAGVSGAGCCDVAFATPEAARALKAQVVANQLERLGGHRWDGEAEPLSDAGPTGWRTRVRLDVGADRRPGFHRYHSDELVTDLRCAQLPPGMLDGLAESDWPPAAHLHVVVDDDGARHVVRTMRQGKRTATKVVEGGYEAVQRVGARSWQIPVTAFWQAHRGAAGVYSRLVADWADPRAGATAWDL
;
A
#
# COMPACT_ATOMS: atom_id res chain seq x y z
N MET A 1 -11.77 -24.21 10.86
CA MET A 1 -11.07 -23.72 9.65
C MET A 1 -10.11 -24.81 9.19
N LYS A 2 -9.99 -25.03 7.87
CA LYS A 2 -9.12 -26.07 7.28
C LYS A 2 -7.68 -25.56 7.23
N GLU A 3 -6.73 -26.34 7.74
CA GLU A 3 -5.30 -26.09 7.58
C GLU A 3 -4.70 -27.03 6.53
N LEU A 4 -3.74 -26.52 5.76
CA LEU A 4 -3.09 -27.23 4.65
C LEU A 4 -1.60 -26.95 4.67
N THR A 5 -0.79 -27.90 4.22
CA THR A 5 0.61 -27.66 3.88
C THR A 5 0.74 -27.56 2.36
N LEU A 6 1.24 -26.43 1.87
CA LEU A 6 1.33 -26.12 0.45
C LEU A 6 2.75 -25.67 0.09
N VAL A 7 3.15 -25.92 -1.17
CA VAL A 7 4.27 -25.24 -1.80
C VAL A 7 3.71 -24.14 -2.68
N THR A 8 4.17 -22.92 -2.47
CA THR A 8 3.70 -21.74 -3.20
C THR A 8 4.54 -21.51 -4.46
N GLY A 9 3.88 -21.07 -5.52
CA GLY A 9 4.47 -20.81 -6.83
C GLY A 9 4.42 -19.33 -7.18
N ALA A 10 4.08 -19.02 -8.44
CA ALA A 10 4.12 -17.67 -8.98
C ALA A 10 3.31 -16.65 -8.15
N PRO A 11 3.76 -15.39 -8.08
CA PRO A 11 2.98 -14.32 -7.47
C PRO A 11 1.72 -14.02 -8.30
N ALA A 12 0.70 -13.56 -7.60
CA ALA A 12 -0.53 -13.01 -8.16
C ALA A 12 -0.70 -11.55 -7.72
N ASN A 13 -1.52 -10.82 -8.47
CA ASN A 13 -1.89 -9.46 -8.09
C ASN A 13 -2.51 -9.44 -6.67
N GLY A 14 -2.25 -8.38 -5.90
CA GLY A 14 -2.71 -8.27 -4.51
C GLY A 14 -1.83 -8.96 -3.47
N GLY A 15 -0.55 -9.22 -3.77
CA GLY A 15 0.44 -9.67 -2.76
C GLY A 15 0.27 -11.12 -2.29
N SER A 16 -0.38 -11.97 -3.10
CA SER A 16 -0.52 -13.40 -2.84
C SER A 16 0.40 -14.22 -3.75
N CYS A 17 0.71 -15.45 -3.36
CA CYS A 17 1.29 -16.47 -4.25
C CYS A 17 0.28 -17.56 -4.57
N VAL A 18 0.41 -18.18 -5.74
CA VAL A 18 -0.49 -19.24 -6.19
C VAL A 18 0.04 -20.61 -5.77
N ALA A 19 -0.80 -21.42 -5.15
CA ALA A 19 -0.57 -22.85 -4.91
C ALA A 19 -1.69 -23.70 -5.52
N HIS A 20 -1.50 -25.00 -5.58
CA HIS A 20 -2.52 -25.94 -6.05
C HIS A 20 -2.78 -27.03 -5.00
N HIS A 21 -4.05 -27.37 -4.80
CA HIS A 21 -4.45 -28.44 -3.88
C HIS A 21 -5.71 -29.12 -4.41
N GLU A 22 -5.64 -30.44 -4.64
CA GLU A 22 -6.78 -31.25 -5.13
C GLU A 22 -7.45 -30.65 -6.39
N GLY A 23 -6.66 -30.17 -7.35
CA GLY A 23 -7.17 -29.55 -8.58
C GLY A 23 -7.71 -28.12 -8.42
N ARG A 24 -7.68 -27.54 -7.22
CA ARG A 24 -8.08 -26.15 -6.96
C ARG A 24 -6.87 -25.22 -6.93
N VAL A 25 -7.09 -23.99 -7.39
CA VAL A 25 -6.14 -22.88 -7.22
C VAL A 25 -6.30 -22.31 -5.81
N VAL A 26 -5.19 -22.07 -5.10
CA VAL A 26 -5.20 -21.47 -3.77
C VAL A 26 -4.35 -20.20 -3.80
N PHE A 27 -4.97 -19.05 -3.54
CA PHE A 27 -4.27 -17.77 -3.37
C PHE A 27 -3.81 -17.66 -1.91
N VAL A 28 -2.51 -17.75 -1.70
CA VAL A 28 -1.88 -17.75 -0.38
C VAL A 28 -1.27 -16.39 -0.11
N ARG A 29 -1.84 -15.63 0.84
CA ARG A 29 -1.23 -14.38 1.33
C ARG A 29 -0.11 -14.68 2.31
N TYR A 30 0.83 -13.75 2.38
CA TYR A 30 1.99 -13.79 3.28
C TYR A 30 3.03 -14.89 2.99
N ALA A 31 3.04 -15.41 1.75
CA ALA A 31 4.03 -16.34 1.22
C ALA A 31 4.86 -15.72 0.10
N LEU A 32 6.09 -16.21 -0.09
CA LEU A 32 6.94 -15.96 -1.25
C LEU A 32 6.96 -17.19 -2.18
N PRO A 33 7.23 -17.03 -3.49
CA PRO A 33 7.38 -18.16 -4.39
C PRO A 33 8.44 -19.15 -3.91
N GLY A 34 8.15 -20.44 -4.06
CA GLY A 34 9.03 -21.54 -3.67
C GLY A 34 8.90 -21.98 -2.21
N GLU A 35 8.16 -21.25 -1.37
CA GLU A 35 8.06 -21.60 0.04
C GLU A 35 7.14 -22.78 0.31
N ARG A 36 7.55 -23.63 1.26
CA ARG A 36 6.66 -24.61 1.89
C ARG A 36 6.06 -23.99 3.15
N VAL A 37 4.74 -23.87 3.18
CA VAL A 37 4.00 -23.15 4.21
C VAL A 37 2.83 -23.97 4.74
N ARG A 38 2.55 -23.85 6.04
CA ARG A 38 1.27 -24.24 6.60
C ARG A 38 0.35 -23.04 6.49
N VAL A 39 -0.83 -23.24 5.92
CA VAL A 39 -1.81 -22.18 5.64
C VAL A 39 -3.15 -22.51 6.27
N ARG A 40 -3.93 -21.48 6.56
CA ARG A 40 -5.33 -21.58 6.96
C ARG A 40 -6.21 -21.06 5.82
N VAL A 41 -7.16 -21.87 5.37
CA VAL A 41 -8.15 -21.44 4.36
C VAL A 41 -9.11 -20.44 5.00
N THR A 42 -9.18 -19.24 4.42
CA THR A 42 -10.00 -18.12 4.89
C THR A 42 -11.28 -17.91 4.07
N ALA A 43 -11.29 -18.36 2.80
CA ALA A 43 -12.51 -18.36 1.98
C ALA A 43 -12.51 -19.49 0.95
N ASP A 44 -13.68 -20.11 0.78
CA ASP A 44 -13.96 -21.10 -0.27
C ASP A 44 -14.84 -20.48 -1.35
N ARG A 45 -14.35 -20.45 -2.60
CA ARG A 45 -15.08 -19.93 -3.77
C ARG A 45 -15.31 -21.02 -4.82
N GLY A 46 -15.30 -22.29 -4.42
CA GLY A 46 -15.53 -23.45 -5.28
C GLY A 46 -14.29 -23.81 -6.10
N SER A 47 -14.03 -23.07 -7.20
CA SER A 47 -12.91 -23.34 -8.11
C SER A 47 -11.56 -22.84 -7.59
N TYR A 48 -11.58 -21.90 -6.64
CA TYR A 48 -10.39 -21.39 -5.98
C TYR A 48 -10.63 -21.07 -4.50
N TRP A 49 -9.55 -21.06 -3.73
CA TRP A 49 -9.55 -20.74 -2.30
C TRP A 49 -8.66 -19.54 -2.01
N HIS A 50 -8.98 -18.81 -0.93
CA HIS A 50 -8.04 -17.90 -0.30
C HIS A 50 -7.53 -18.53 1.00
N ALA A 51 -6.24 -18.34 1.25
CA ALA A 51 -5.60 -18.80 2.46
C ALA A 51 -4.55 -17.80 2.94
N GLU A 52 -4.23 -17.87 4.22
CA GLU A 52 -3.16 -17.09 4.84
C GLU A 52 -2.15 -18.03 5.48
N VAL A 53 -0.86 -17.73 5.33
CA VAL A 53 0.22 -18.48 6.00
C VAL A 53 0.03 -18.39 7.51
N VAL A 54 0.00 -19.53 8.20
CA VAL A 54 0.07 -19.58 9.67
C VAL A 54 1.49 -19.89 10.15
N GLU A 55 2.28 -20.59 9.34
CA GLU A 55 3.66 -20.94 9.62
C GLU A 55 4.43 -21.14 8.32
N VAL A 56 5.66 -20.64 8.28
CA VAL A 56 6.60 -20.89 7.19
C VAL A 56 7.48 -22.06 7.60
N LEU A 57 7.40 -23.17 6.87
CA LEU A 57 8.14 -24.39 7.18
C LEU A 57 9.52 -24.36 6.53
N ASP A 58 9.56 -24.02 5.24
CA ASP A 58 10.80 -23.84 4.48
C ASP A 58 10.77 -22.44 3.85
N PRO A 59 11.48 -21.45 4.42
CA PRO A 59 11.46 -20.06 3.94
C PRO A 59 12.27 -19.88 2.66
N ALA A 60 11.85 -18.96 1.80
CA ALA A 60 12.63 -18.55 0.65
C ALA A 60 13.84 -17.72 1.11
N PRO A 61 14.96 -17.70 0.35
CA PRO A 61 16.15 -16.92 0.70
C PRO A 61 15.88 -15.43 0.89
N ASP A 62 14.90 -14.90 0.15
CA ASP A 62 14.48 -13.50 0.19
C ASP A 62 13.47 -13.17 1.31
N ARG A 63 13.13 -14.14 2.17
CA ARG A 63 12.28 -13.87 3.32
C ARG A 63 13.09 -13.17 4.41
N ILE A 64 12.57 -12.04 4.88
CA ILE A 64 13.10 -11.28 6.01
C ILE A 64 12.04 -11.15 7.10
N ALA A 65 12.46 -10.70 8.30
CA ALA A 65 11.53 -10.21 9.29
C ALA A 65 10.70 -9.06 8.71
N SER A 66 9.40 -8.99 9.05
CA SER A 66 8.52 -7.95 8.53
C SER A 66 9.08 -6.56 8.82
N LEU A 67 9.21 -5.74 7.79
CA LEU A 67 9.59 -4.33 7.90
C LEU A 67 8.52 -3.49 8.61
N CYS A 68 7.27 -3.98 8.65
CA CYS A 68 6.14 -3.28 9.25
C CYS A 68 5.62 -4.03 10.47
N PRO A 69 5.70 -3.45 11.68
CA PRO A 69 5.31 -4.14 12.92
C PRO A 69 3.80 -4.37 13.04
N ILE A 70 3.00 -3.59 12.30
CA ILE A 70 1.53 -3.69 12.34
C ILE A 70 0.95 -4.50 11.18
N ALA A 71 1.76 -4.90 10.20
CA ALA A 71 1.31 -5.70 9.06
C ALA A 71 1.50 -7.19 9.30
N GLY A 72 0.79 -8.01 8.53
CA GLY A 72 0.87 -9.47 8.60
C GLY A 72 -0.49 -10.11 8.84
N VAL A 73 -0.47 -11.41 9.11
CA VAL A 73 -1.66 -12.21 9.42
C VAL A 73 -2.33 -11.61 10.66
N SER A 74 -3.62 -11.27 10.55
CA SER A 74 -4.39 -10.54 11.57
C SER A 74 -3.96 -9.08 11.84
N GLY A 75 -2.98 -8.56 11.09
CA GLY A 75 -2.53 -7.17 11.17
C GLY A 75 -3.30 -6.22 10.24
N ALA A 76 -2.79 -4.99 10.13
CA ALA A 76 -3.26 -3.98 9.20
C ALA A 76 -3.01 -4.42 7.76
N GLY A 77 -3.98 -4.18 6.88
CA GLY A 77 -3.88 -4.49 5.44
C GLY A 77 -3.00 -3.51 4.66
N CYS A 78 -2.03 -2.86 5.31
CA CYS A 78 -1.25 -1.78 4.70
C CYS A 78 -0.07 -2.30 3.87
N CYS A 79 0.68 -3.31 4.34
CA CYS A 79 1.93 -3.75 3.73
C CYS A 79 1.92 -5.26 3.38
N ASP A 80 1.40 -5.63 2.21
CA ASP A 80 1.20 -7.04 1.83
C ASP A 80 2.49 -7.86 1.62
N VAL A 81 3.63 -7.21 1.41
CA VAL A 81 4.91 -7.86 1.09
C VAL A 81 6.07 -7.39 1.98
N ALA A 82 5.77 -6.89 3.19
CA ALA A 82 6.78 -6.35 4.11
C ALA A 82 7.79 -7.40 4.62
N PHE A 83 7.54 -8.68 4.40
CA PHE A 83 8.39 -9.81 4.79
C PHE A 83 9.33 -10.28 3.66
N ALA A 84 9.40 -9.55 2.55
CA ALA A 84 10.30 -9.82 1.43
C ALA A 84 11.46 -8.80 1.42
N THR A 85 12.64 -9.19 0.95
CA THR A 85 13.67 -8.22 0.57
C THR A 85 13.10 -7.20 -0.43
N PRO A 86 13.55 -5.92 -0.41
CA PRO A 86 13.07 -4.93 -1.37
C PRO A 86 13.26 -5.35 -2.83
N GLU A 87 14.34 -6.07 -3.12
CA GLU A 87 14.69 -6.63 -4.44
C GLU A 87 13.65 -7.67 -4.86
N ALA A 88 13.36 -8.64 -3.99
CA ALA A 88 12.33 -9.63 -4.26
C ALA A 88 10.95 -8.99 -4.41
N ALA A 89 10.59 -8.00 -3.59
CA ALA A 89 9.32 -7.28 -3.73
C ALA A 89 9.18 -6.59 -5.10
N ARG A 90 10.27 -6.07 -5.68
CA ARG A 90 10.28 -5.53 -7.05
C ARG A 90 10.17 -6.63 -8.10
N ALA A 91 10.91 -7.73 -7.94
CA ALA A 91 10.84 -8.88 -8.84
C ALA A 91 9.43 -9.50 -8.90
N LEU A 92 8.75 -9.63 -7.75
CA LEU A 92 7.36 -10.11 -7.69
C LEU A 92 6.41 -9.19 -8.45
N LYS A 93 6.57 -7.86 -8.30
CA LYS A 93 5.76 -6.88 -9.05
C LYS A 93 6.01 -6.98 -10.56
N ALA A 94 7.27 -7.11 -10.97
CA ALA A 94 7.63 -7.30 -12.38
C ALA A 94 6.99 -8.59 -12.94
N GLN A 95 7.07 -9.72 -12.21
CA GLN A 95 6.43 -10.98 -12.63
C GLN A 95 4.90 -10.84 -12.77
N VAL A 96 4.24 -10.12 -11.87
CA VAL A 96 2.80 -9.85 -11.98
C VAL A 96 2.49 -9.03 -13.23
N VAL A 97 3.25 -7.96 -13.51
CA VAL A 97 3.07 -7.14 -14.72
C VAL A 97 3.31 -7.95 -15.99
N ALA A 98 4.42 -8.70 -16.06
CA ALA A 98 4.74 -9.60 -17.16
C ALA A 98 3.59 -10.57 -17.46
N ASN A 99 3.07 -11.21 -16.41
CA ASN A 99 1.98 -12.17 -16.53
C ASN A 99 0.69 -11.53 -17.07
N GLN A 100 0.35 -10.30 -16.61
CA GLN A 100 -0.85 -9.61 -17.08
C GLN A 100 -0.70 -9.13 -18.53
N LEU A 101 0.45 -8.58 -18.91
CA LEU A 101 0.74 -8.15 -20.29
C LEU A 101 0.65 -9.33 -21.26
N GLU A 102 1.19 -10.49 -20.88
CA GLU A 102 1.14 -11.68 -21.71
C GLU A 102 -0.28 -12.23 -21.83
N ARG A 103 -0.98 -12.43 -20.70
CA ARG A 103 -2.30 -13.07 -20.70
C ARG A 103 -3.41 -12.22 -21.28
N LEU A 104 -3.39 -10.91 -21.04
CA LEU A 104 -4.47 -10.00 -21.45
C LEU A 104 -4.11 -9.24 -22.72
N GLY A 105 -2.84 -8.89 -22.89
CA GLY A 105 -2.35 -8.07 -24.00
C GLY A 105 -1.66 -8.85 -25.10
N GLY A 106 -1.39 -10.16 -24.92
CA GLY A 106 -0.59 -10.94 -25.87
C GLY A 106 0.85 -10.43 -26.03
N HIS A 107 1.34 -9.68 -25.04
CA HIS A 107 2.63 -9.02 -25.09
C HIS A 107 3.57 -9.61 -24.04
N ARG A 108 4.65 -10.25 -24.51
CA ARG A 108 5.70 -10.76 -23.62
C ARG A 108 6.63 -9.62 -23.22
N TRP A 109 6.82 -9.48 -21.91
CA TRP A 109 7.69 -8.48 -21.29
C TRP A 109 8.55 -9.14 -20.21
N ASP A 110 9.83 -8.77 -20.16
CA ASP A 110 10.86 -9.33 -19.28
C ASP A 110 11.69 -8.24 -18.56
N GLY A 111 11.15 -7.03 -18.46
CA GLY A 111 11.81 -5.92 -17.78
C GLY A 111 11.76 -6.03 -16.25
N GLU A 112 12.36 -5.03 -15.59
CA GLU A 112 12.47 -4.96 -14.15
C GLU A 112 11.63 -3.81 -13.58
N ALA A 113 11.18 -3.96 -12.34
CA ALA A 113 10.53 -2.87 -11.61
C ALA A 113 11.59 -2.03 -10.89
N GLU A 114 11.71 -0.76 -11.26
CA GLU A 114 12.67 0.17 -10.67
C GLU A 114 12.16 0.80 -9.36
N PRO A 115 13.05 1.14 -8.41
CA PRO A 115 12.66 1.89 -7.22
C PRO A 115 12.31 3.34 -7.59
N LEU A 116 11.34 3.92 -6.87
CA LEU A 116 10.95 5.32 -7.06
C LEU A 116 11.90 6.33 -6.38
N SER A 117 12.76 5.85 -5.48
CA SER A 117 13.78 6.65 -4.78
C SER A 117 14.79 5.76 -4.05
N ASP A 118 15.96 6.32 -3.74
CA ASP A 118 17.03 5.64 -2.99
C ASP A 118 16.84 5.67 -1.45
N ALA A 119 15.77 6.28 -0.95
CA ALA A 119 15.51 6.46 0.48
C ALA A 119 15.16 5.17 1.26
N GLY A 120 15.13 4.03 0.57
CA GLY A 120 14.83 2.71 1.15
C GLY A 120 13.34 2.32 1.08
N PRO A 121 12.99 1.13 1.62
CA PRO A 121 11.67 0.51 1.46
C PRO A 121 10.59 1.02 2.43
N THR A 122 10.95 1.88 3.38
CA THR A 122 10.08 2.40 4.45
C THR A 122 10.06 3.93 4.44
N GLY A 123 9.12 4.53 5.16
CA GLY A 123 9.04 5.99 5.32
C GLY A 123 8.64 6.78 4.08
N TRP A 124 8.41 6.15 2.93
CA TRP A 124 8.17 6.83 1.66
C TRP A 124 6.79 7.51 1.53
N ARG A 125 5.81 7.14 2.36
CA ARG A 125 4.41 7.55 2.23
C ARG A 125 4.11 8.86 2.95
N THR A 126 3.93 9.95 2.20
CA THR A 126 3.74 11.32 2.72
C THR A 126 2.29 11.67 3.05
N ARG A 127 1.34 10.79 2.73
CA ARG A 127 -0.10 11.02 2.95
C ARG A 127 -0.81 9.75 3.39
N VAL A 128 -1.64 9.89 4.41
CA VAL A 128 -2.46 8.79 4.95
C VAL A 128 -3.81 9.30 5.42
N ARG A 129 -4.83 8.43 5.29
CA ARG A 129 -6.13 8.61 5.91
C ARG A 129 -6.33 7.52 6.95
N LEU A 130 -6.64 7.91 8.16
CA LEU A 130 -6.99 7.02 9.27
C LEU A 130 -8.48 7.13 9.55
N ASP A 131 -9.11 6.00 9.84
CA ASP A 131 -10.50 5.96 10.28
C ASP A 131 -10.53 5.94 11.81
N VAL A 132 -11.55 6.57 12.40
CA VAL A 132 -11.72 6.63 13.86
C VAL A 132 -12.82 5.67 14.28
N GLY A 133 -12.46 4.70 15.12
CA GLY A 133 -13.37 3.68 15.63
C GLY A 133 -14.39 4.21 16.65
N ALA A 134 -15.31 3.33 17.04
CA ALA A 134 -16.27 3.62 18.13
C ALA A 134 -15.56 3.85 19.48
N ASP A 135 -14.37 3.28 19.65
CA ASP A 135 -13.46 3.48 20.78
C ASP A 135 -12.73 4.83 20.73
N ARG A 136 -13.05 5.69 19.74
CA ARG A 136 -12.50 7.05 19.56
C ARG A 136 -11.01 7.07 19.19
N ARG A 137 -10.45 5.91 18.80
CA ARG A 137 -9.06 5.77 18.39
C ARG A 137 -8.94 5.72 16.88
N PRO A 138 -7.95 6.42 16.29
CA PRO A 138 -7.68 6.30 14.87
C PRO A 138 -6.94 4.99 14.58
N GLY A 139 -7.12 4.45 13.38
CA GLY A 139 -6.44 3.23 12.99
C GLY A 139 -6.47 2.94 11.50
N PHE A 140 -5.75 1.88 11.15
CA PHE A 140 -5.73 1.28 9.82
C PHE A 140 -6.70 0.12 9.76
N HIS A 141 -7.39 -0.06 8.65
CA HIS A 141 -8.19 -1.26 8.45
C HIS A 141 -7.32 -2.52 8.42
N ARG A 142 -7.80 -3.58 9.09
CA ARG A 142 -7.35 -4.94 8.78
C ARG A 142 -7.69 -5.27 7.34
N TYR A 143 -6.96 -6.22 6.77
CA TYR A 143 -7.21 -6.65 5.40
C TYR A 143 -8.66 -7.11 5.22
N HIS A 144 -9.38 -6.51 4.27
CA HIS A 144 -10.79 -6.79 3.98
C HIS A 144 -11.72 -6.79 5.22
N SER A 145 -11.53 -5.84 6.14
CA SER A 145 -12.35 -5.71 7.34
C SER A 145 -12.55 -4.25 7.75
N ASP A 146 -13.69 -3.95 8.37
CA ASP A 146 -13.97 -2.66 9.02
C ASP A 146 -13.27 -2.52 10.38
N GLU A 147 -12.65 -3.60 10.88
CA GLU A 147 -11.90 -3.58 12.13
C GLU A 147 -10.59 -2.81 11.99
N LEU A 148 -10.31 -1.95 12.98
CA LEU A 148 -9.15 -1.08 12.99
C LEU A 148 -8.01 -1.66 13.83
N VAL A 149 -6.80 -1.62 13.29
CA VAL A 149 -5.53 -1.69 14.02
C VAL A 149 -5.16 -0.29 14.45
N THR A 150 -5.21 -0.05 15.76
CA THR A 150 -4.96 1.25 16.41
C THR A 150 -3.52 1.44 16.87
N ASP A 151 -2.64 0.47 16.59
CA ASP A 151 -1.19 0.68 16.58
C ASP A 151 -0.84 1.44 15.28
N LEU A 152 -0.30 2.65 15.43
CA LEU A 152 -0.06 3.56 14.32
C LEU A 152 1.34 3.42 13.71
N ARG A 153 2.15 2.43 14.13
CA ARG A 153 3.53 2.23 13.67
C ARG A 153 3.63 1.59 12.28
N CYS A 154 2.92 2.14 11.29
CA CYS A 154 3.01 1.72 9.90
C CYS A 154 4.38 2.10 9.31
N ALA A 155 5.16 1.12 8.84
CA ALA A 155 6.49 1.37 8.28
C ALA A 155 6.49 2.13 6.95
N GLN A 156 5.34 2.33 6.29
CA GLN A 156 5.28 3.17 5.10
C GLN A 156 5.47 4.65 5.43
N LEU A 157 5.08 5.07 6.63
CA LEU A 157 5.01 6.48 6.99
C LEU A 157 6.36 6.96 7.54
N PRO A 158 6.77 8.21 7.25
CA PRO A 158 7.92 8.82 7.89
C PRO A 158 7.79 8.77 9.43
N PRO A 159 8.90 8.58 10.16
CA PRO A 159 8.91 8.76 11.61
C PRO A 159 8.31 10.12 12.00
N GLY A 160 7.55 10.18 13.09
CA GLY A 160 6.94 11.41 13.57
C GLY A 160 5.60 11.80 12.91
N MET A 161 5.26 11.21 11.76
CA MET A 161 4.08 11.61 11.00
C MET A 161 2.77 11.46 11.77
N LEU A 162 2.66 10.47 12.66
CA LEU A 162 1.43 10.18 13.42
C LEU A 162 1.54 10.45 14.92
N ASP A 163 2.62 11.09 15.37
CA ASP A 163 2.87 11.34 16.80
C ASP A 163 1.76 12.19 17.43
N GLY A 164 1.27 11.75 18.59
CA GLY A 164 0.20 12.42 19.36
C GLY A 164 -1.23 12.09 18.91
N LEU A 165 -1.40 11.38 17.78
CA LEU A 165 -2.73 11.07 17.26
C LEU A 165 -3.39 9.88 17.97
N ALA A 166 -2.60 8.94 18.50
CA ALA A 166 -3.11 7.73 19.16
C ALA A 166 -3.68 8.02 20.56
N GLU A 167 -3.16 9.05 21.21
CA GLU A 167 -3.51 9.49 22.56
C GLU A 167 -4.68 10.50 22.58
N SER A 168 -5.03 11.03 21.40
CA SER A 168 -6.07 12.05 21.24
C SER A 168 -7.47 11.44 21.19
N ASP A 169 -8.44 12.18 21.73
CA ASP A 169 -9.84 11.74 21.79
C ASP A 169 -10.64 12.21 20.57
N TRP A 170 -10.82 11.33 19.59
CA TRP A 170 -11.43 11.70 18.30
C TRP A 170 -12.92 11.36 18.21
N PRO A 171 -13.73 12.16 17.48
CA PRO A 171 -15.11 11.79 17.21
C PRO A 171 -15.21 10.46 16.44
N PRO A 172 -16.01 9.48 16.89
CA PRO A 172 -16.23 8.22 16.18
C PRO A 172 -16.72 8.43 14.75
N ALA A 173 -16.27 7.60 13.81
CA ALA A 173 -16.54 7.70 12.37
C ALA A 173 -15.96 8.97 11.70
N ALA A 174 -14.98 9.62 12.34
CA ALA A 174 -14.19 10.64 11.68
C ALA A 174 -13.12 10.00 10.81
N HIS A 175 -12.66 10.75 9.81
CA HIS A 175 -11.41 10.45 9.12
C HIS A 175 -10.38 11.51 9.48
N LEU A 176 -9.17 11.08 9.79
CA LEU A 176 -8.00 11.93 9.95
C LEU A 176 -7.16 11.82 8.68
N HIS A 177 -7.00 12.93 7.97
CA HIS A 177 -6.10 13.06 6.83
C HIS A 177 -4.82 13.69 7.34
N VAL A 178 -3.71 12.98 7.20
CA VAL A 178 -2.39 13.43 7.66
C VAL A 178 -1.48 13.51 6.45
N VAL A 179 -0.83 14.65 6.28
CA VAL A 179 0.11 14.92 5.19
C VAL A 179 1.38 15.53 5.77
N VAL A 180 2.53 15.08 5.28
CA VAL A 180 3.80 15.80 5.38
C VAL A 180 4.10 16.40 4.02
N ASP A 181 4.25 17.71 3.96
CA ASP A 181 4.45 18.44 2.72
C ASP A 181 5.94 18.54 2.33
N ASP A 182 6.24 19.13 1.17
CA ASP A 182 7.63 19.24 0.68
C ASP A 182 8.46 20.29 1.43
N ASP A 183 7.86 21.09 2.30
CA ASP A 183 8.55 21.97 3.26
C ASP A 183 8.82 21.25 4.59
N GLY A 184 8.39 19.99 4.72
CA GLY A 184 8.51 19.20 5.94
C GLY A 184 7.46 19.53 7.00
N ALA A 185 6.46 20.34 6.66
CA ALA A 185 5.36 20.66 7.57
C ALA A 185 4.35 19.52 7.62
N ARG A 186 3.91 19.18 8.83
CA ARG A 186 2.81 18.24 9.05
C ARG A 186 1.48 18.99 9.05
N HIS A 187 0.48 18.38 8.41
CA HIS A 187 -0.89 18.88 8.39
C HIS A 187 -1.86 17.77 8.77
N VAL A 188 -2.80 18.09 9.65
CA VAL A 188 -3.83 17.15 10.11
C VAL A 188 -5.20 17.79 9.89
N VAL A 189 -5.99 17.18 9.02
CA VAL A 189 -7.36 17.61 8.73
C VAL A 189 -8.33 16.50 9.11
N ARG A 190 -9.33 16.83 9.93
CA ARG A 190 -10.41 15.93 10.31
C ARG A 190 -11.63 16.18 9.43
N THR A 191 -12.16 15.11 8.84
CA THR A 191 -13.47 15.14 8.15
C THR A 191 -14.48 14.25 8.87
N MET A 192 -15.75 14.66 8.90
CA MET A 192 -16.83 13.91 9.51
C MET A 192 -18.13 14.12 8.76
N ARG A 193 -18.87 13.04 8.46
CA ARG A 193 -20.19 13.15 7.84
C ARG A 193 -21.22 13.63 8.85
N GLN A 194 -21.97 14.67 8.48
CA GLN A 194 -23.08 15.25 9.24
C GLN A 194 -24.30 15.33 8.33
N GLY A 195 -25.14 14.29 8.39
CA GLY A 195 -26.25 14.11 7.46
C GLY A 195 -25.77 14.02 6.01
N LYS A 196 -26.18 14.99 5.17
CA LYS A 196 -25.79 15.06 3.76
C LYS A 196 -24.46 15.80 3.51
N ARG A 197 -23.91 16.47 4.52
CA ARG A 197 -22.69 17.30 4.39
C ARG A 197 -21.50 16.61 5.04
N THR A 198 -20.30 16.95 4.60
CA THR A 198 -19.05 16.59 5.29
C THR A 198 -18.51 17.84 5.97
N ALA A 199 -18.40 17.80 7.30
CA ALA A 199 -17.74 18.85 8.07
C ALA A 199 -16.22 18.61 8.04
N THR A 200 -15.47 19.66 7.74
CA THR A 200 -14.00 19.64 7.64
C THR A 200 -13.42 20.60 8.67
N LYS A 201 -12.42 20.15 9.42
CA LYS A 201 -11.70 20.96 10.42
C LYS A 201 -10.21 20.73 10.29
N VAL A 202 -9.44 21.81 10.12
CA VAL A 202 -7.98 21.78 10.29
C VAL A 202 -7.68 21.65 11.78
N VAL A 203 -6.88 20.65 12.13
CA VAL A 203 -6.47 20.36 13.51
C VAL A 203 -5.04 20.84 13.75
N GLU A 204 -4.17 20.66 12.77
CA GLU A 204 -2.78 21.09 12.80
C GLU A 204 -2.35 21.54 11.40
N GLY A 205 -1.49 22.55 11.32
CA GLY A 205 -0.96 23.06 10.06
C GLY A 205 -2.00 23.81 9.22
N GLY A 206 -1.95 23.64 7.90
CA GLY A 206 -2.86 24.24 6.93
C GLY A 206 -3.91 23.27 6.40
N TYR A 207 -4.90 23.81 5.68
CA TYR A 207 -5.83 22.99 4.90
C TYR A 207 -5.19 22.47 3.60
N GLU A 208 -4.21 23.20 3.08
CA GLU A 208 -3.43 22.84 1.89
C GLU A 208 -1.99 22.53 2.30
N ALA A 209 -1.38 21.61 1.57
CA ALA A 209 -0.01 21.15 1.71
C ALA A 209 0.77 21.53 0.45
N VAL A 210 1.99 22.03 0.62
CA VAL A 210 2.85 22.39 -0.52
C VAL A 210 3.47 21.15 -1.14
N GLN A 211 3.34 20.99 -2.45
CA GLN A 211 4.00 19.93 -3.21
C GLN A 211 4.77 20.52 -4.39
N ARG A 212 5.88 19.91 -4.79
CA ARG A 212 6.81 20.40 -5.80
C ARG A 212 7.25 19.29 -6.75
N VAL A 213 7.39 19.67 -8.01
CA VAL A 213 7.86 18.81 -9.11
C VAL A 213 8.65 19.70 -10.05
N GLY A 214 9.96 19.52 -10.07
CA GLY A 214 10.86 20.44 -10.76
C GLY A 214 10.71 21.86 -10.23
N ALA A 215 10.53 22.84 -11.12
CA ALA A 215 10.36 24.24 -10.76
C ALA A 215 8.91 24.64 -10.37
N ARG A 216 7.96 23.71 -10.46
CA ARG A 216 6.55 24.00 -10.18
C ARG A 216 6.20 23.66 -8.73
N SER A 217 5.28 24.43 -8.17
CA SER A 217 4.75 24.25 -6.82
C SER A 217 3.22 24.28 -6.87
N TRP A 218 2.59 23.40 -6.09
CA TRP A 218 1.15 23.27 -5.95
C TRP A 218 0.74 23.39 -4.49
N GLN A 219 -0.38 24.07 -4.24
CA GLN A 219 -1.09 24.01 -2.96
C GLN A 219 -2.19 22.97 -3.12
N ILE A 220 -2.06 21.83 -2.43
CA ILE A 220 -2.99 20.70 -2.57
C ILE A 220 -3.78 20.56 -1.27
N PRO A 221 -5.12 20.57 -1.29
CA PRO A 221 -5.90 20.27 -0.10
C PRO A 221 -5.46 18.94 0.52
N VAL A 222 -5.27 18.91 1.84
CA VAL A 222 -4.84 17.71 2.59
C VAL A 222 -5.77 16.51 2.36
N THR A 223 -7.04 16.78 2.04
CA THR A 223 -8.08 15.79 1.73
C THR A 223 -8.13 15.38 0.25
N ALA A 224 -7.46 16.11 -0.65
CA ALA A 224 -7.43 15.85 -2.08
C ALA A 224 -6.34 14.83 -2.45
N PHE A 225 -6.38 14.35 -3.69
CA PHE A 225 -5.40 13.41 -4.22
C PHE A 225 -4.05 14.08 -4.53
N TRP A 226 -2.97 13.38 -4.18
CA TRP A 226 -1.58 13.63 -4.59
C TRP A 226 -0.79 12.32 -4.56
N GLN A 227 0.29 12.16 -5.32
CA GLN A 227 1.08 10.93 -5.25
C GLN A 227 1.59 10.69 -3.82
N ALA A 228 1.21 9.55 -3.22
CA ALA A 228 1.49 9.31 -1.80
C ALA A 228 2.97 8.96 -1.54
N HIS A 229 3.69 8.46 -2.54
CA HIS A 229 5.11 8.20 -2.44
C HIS A 229 5.89 9.49 -2.75
N ARG A 230 6.79 9.91 -1.84
CA ARG A 230 7.58 11.15 -1.96
C ARG A 230 8.27 11.34 -3.31
N GLY A 231 8.79 10.26 -3.91
CA GLY A 231 9.45 10.29 -5.22
C GLY A 231 8.53 10.16 -6.45
N ALA A 232 7.28 9.74 -6.28
CA ALA A 232 6.46 9.30 -7.42
C ALA A 232 6.09 10.44 -8.38
N ALA A 233 5.65 11.59 -7.87
CA ALA A 233 5.26 12.72 -8.72
C ALA A 233 6.42 13.18 -9.63
N GLY A 234 7.64 13.23 -9.08
CA GLY A 234 8.86 13.54 -9.84
C GLY A 234 9.21 12.48 -10.88
N VAL A 235 9.21 11.20 -10.50
CA VAL A 235 9.53 10.09 -11.41
C VAL A 235 8.55 10.02 -12.57
N TYR A 236 7.24 10.04 -12.29
CA TYR A 236 6.23 9.93 -13.35
C TYR A 236 6.22 11.15 -14.27
N SER A 237 6.41 12.36 -13.73
CA SER A 237 6.46 13.56 -14.56
C SER A 237 7.65 13.54 -15.53
N ARG A 238 8.82 13.06 -15.09
CA ARG A 238 9.98 12.88 -15.97
C ARG A 238 9.71 11.80 -17.02
N LEU A 239 9.24 10.62 -16.60
CA LEU A 239 8.95 9.51 -17.50
C LEU A 239 7.98 9.91 -18.62
N VAL A 240 6.89 10.60 -18.27
CA VAL A 240 5.90 11.09 -19.24
C VAL A 240 6.52 12.13 -20.17
N ALA A 241 7.30 13.09 -19.65
CA ALA A 241 7.96 14.10 -20.48
C ALA A 241 8.95 13.48 -21.47
N ASP A 242 9.76 12.53 -20.99
CA ASP A 242 10.78 11.85 -21.81
C ASP A 242 10.14 11.02 -22.92
N TRP A 243 9.03 10.32 -22.64
CA TRP A 243 8.36 9.46 -23.61
C TRP A 243 7.46 10.23 -24.59
N ALA A 244 6.81 11.30 -24.11
CA ALA A 244 5.96 12.12 -24.96
C ALA A 244 6.75 13.05 -25.89
N ASP A 245 8.02 13.36 -25.55
CA ASP A 245 8.89 14.32 -26.26
C ASP A 245 8.12 15.59 -26.71
N PRO A 246 7.44 16.29 -25.78
CA PRO A 246 6.54 17.37 -26.16
C PRO A 246 7.34 18.53 -26.76
N ARG A 247 7.03 18.87 -28.01
CA ARG A 247 7.66 19.99 -28.72
C ARG A 247 6.89 21.28 -28.50
N ALA A 248 7.56 22.42 -28.67
CA ALA A 248 6.89 23.71 -28.66
C ALA A 248 5.74 23.73 -29.70
N GLY A 249 4.54 24.11 -29.26
CA GLY A 249 3.33 24.08 -30.08
C GLY A 249 2.61 22.73 -30.11
N ALA A 250 3.09 21.70 -29.40
CA ALA A 250 2.36 20.45 -29.24
C ALA A 250 1.09 20.65 -28.39
N THR A 251 0.04 19.92 -28.74
CA THR A 251 -1.21 19.85 -27.97
C THR A 251 -1.25 18.54 -27.20
N ALA A 252 -1.48 18.60 -25.89
CA ALA A 252 -1.64 17.44 -25.03
C ALA A 252 -3.06 17.41 -24.45
N TRP A 253 -3.58 16.20 -24.24
CA TRP A 253 -4.89 15.96 -23.63
C TRP A 253 -4.64 15.20 -22.33
N ASP A 254 -4.99 15.81 -21.19
CA ASP A 254 -4.93 15.20 -19.87
C ASP A 254 -6.34 14.69 -19.54
N LEU A 255 -6.56 13.38 -19.77
CA LEU A 255 -7.87 12.71 -19.80
C LEU A 255 -8.33 12.19 -18.43
#